data_AF-A0A819MR69-F1
#
_entry.id   AF-A0A819MR69-F1
#
_cell.length_a   1.000
_cell.length_b   1.000
_cell.length_c   1.000
_cell.angle_alpha   90.00
_cell.angle_beta   90.00
_cell.angle_gamma   90.00
#
_symmetry.space_group_name_H-M   'P 1'
#
loop_
_entity.id
_entity.type
_entity.pdbx_description
1 polymer ?
#
loop_
_entity_poly.entity_id
_entity_poly.type
_entity_poly.pdbx_seq_one_letter_code
_entity_poly.pdbx_strand_id
1 'polypeptide(L)'
;YTVASPNQWLKYIHIPTLILSAIDDPICPIDGLSNDDILQNSYIIAIKTLEGGHVSYLQGWWPKSFSYDNIVVVDYIKARLKQMNYQWEKEIDKRLTIDINIPKEL
;
A
#
# COMPACT_ATOMS: atom_id res chain seq x y z
N TYR A 1 12.28 -17.44 13.40
CA TYR A 1 11.51 -17.02 12.22
C TYR A 1 10.16 -17.73 12.04
N THR A 2 9.93 -18.93 12.58
CA THR A 2 8.68 -19.69 12.37
C THR A 2 7.39 -19.00 12.85
N VAL A 3 7.41 -18.29 13.98
CA VAL A 3 6.23 -17.57 14.50
C VAL A 3 6.16 -16.09 14.10
N ALA A 4 7.28 -15.52 13.64
CA ALA A 4 7.41 -14.10 13.29
C ALA A 4 7.38 -13.85 11.77
N SER A 5 7.31 -14.92 10.96
CA SER A 5 7.19 -14.79 9.51
C SER A 5 5.73 -14.55 9.12
N PRO A 6 5.47 -13.60 8.21
CA PRO A 6 4.14 -13.40 7.64
C PRO A 6 3.70 -14.57 6.75
N ASN A 7 4.61 -15.44 6.29
CA ASN A 7 4.30 -16.51 5.33
C ASN A 7 3.14 -17.41 5.73
N GLN A 8 3.15 -17.87 6.98
CA GLN A 8 2.09 -18.76 7.49
C GLN A 8 0.70 -18.09 7.50
N TRP A 9 0.67 -16.75 7.45
CA TRP A 9 -0.54 -15.94 7.55
C TRP A 9 -1.09 -15.51 6.18
N LEU A 10 -0.31 -15.61 5.11
CA LEU A 10 -0.70 -15.15 3.76
C LEU A 10 -2.01 -15.77 3.29
N LYS A 11 -2.20 -17.07 3.51
CA LYS A 11 -3.44 -17.79 3.16
C LYS A 11 -4.70 -17.36 3.93
N TYR A 12 -4.54 -16.66 5.06
CA TYR A 12 -5.64 -16.19 5.90
C TYR A 12 -6.01 -14.71 5.67
N ILE A 13 -5.30 -14.02 4.77
CA ILE A 13 -5.63 -12.65 4.39
C ILE A 13 -6.93 -12.64 3.58
N HIS A 14 -7.95 -11.96 4.10
CA HIS A 14 -9.25 -11.75 3.43
C HIS A 14 -9.56 -10.28 3.15
N ILE A 15 -8.68 -9.37 3.56
CA ILE A 15 -8.74 -7.96 3.19
C ILE A 15 -7.87 -7.79 1.94
N PRO A 16 -8.38 -7.14 0.87
CA PRO A 16 -7.60 -6.86 -0.32
C PRO A 16 -6.26 -6.21 0.06
N THR A 17 -5.16 -6.88 -0.25
CA THR A 17 -3.81 -6.49 0.17
C THR A 17 -2.89 -6.36 -1.04
N LEU A 18 -2.22 -5.22 -1.14
CA LEU A 18 -1.10 -5.01 -2.04
C LEU A 18 0.21 -5.23 -1.27
N ILE A 19 1.07 -6.09 -1.80
CA ILE A 19 2.45 -6.28 -1.33
C ILE A 19 3.38 -5.74 -2.41
N LEU A 20 4.18 -4.73 -2.07
CA LEU A 20 5.23 -4.19 -2.94
C LEU A 20 6.58 -4.49 -2.30
N SER A 21 7.45 -5.19 -3.02
CA SER A 21 8.77 -5.62 -2.55
C SER A 21 9.82 -5.43 -3.65
N ALA A 22 11.07 -5.23 -3.24
CA ALA A 22 12.22 -5.17 -4.13
C ALA A 22 13.14 -6.38 -3.90
N ILE A 23 13.71 -6.92 -4.97
CA ILE A 23 14.59 -8.10 -4.91
C ILE A 23 15.94 -7.74 -4.26
N ASP A 24 16.40 -6.51 -4.40
CA ASP A 24 17.66 -5.99 -3.88
C ASP A 24 17.56 -5.40 -2.47
N ASP A 25 16.40 -5.47 -1.79
CA ASP A 25 16.23 -4.97 -0.43
C ASP A 25 17.00 -5.84 0.59
N PRO A 26 18.05 -5.31 1.25
CA PRO A 26 18.87 -6.09 2.19
C PRO A 26 18.21 -6.28 3.56
N ILE A 27 17.13 -5.55 3.86
CA ILE A 27 16.44 -5.57 5.14
C ILE A 27 15.22 -6.50 5.09
N CYS A 28 14.48 -6.46 3.97
CA CYS A 28 13.26 -7.22 3.75
C CYS A 28 13.40 -8.17 2.54
N PRO A 29 14.20 -9.25 2.67
CA PRO A 29 14.47 -10.15 1.56
C PRO A 29 13.22 -10.87 1.07
N ILE A 30 13.13 -11.02 -0.24
CA ILE A 30 11.94 -11.54 -0.93
C ILE A 30 11.67 -13.02 -0.67
N ASP A 31 12.70 -13.76 -0.26
CA ASP A 31 12.62 -15.17 0.14
C ASP A 31 11.75 -15.35 1.40
N GLY A 32 11.48 -14.26 2.12
CA GLY A 32 10.53 -14.22 3.23
C GLY A 32 9.06 -14.30 2.80
N LEU A 33 8.75 -14.37 1.50
CA LEU A 33 7.40 -14.45 0.93
C LEU A 33 7.21 -15.70 0.05
N SER A 34 6.27 -16.57 0.44
CA SER A 34 5.88 -17.77 -0.31
C SER A 34 5.11 -17.39 -1.58
N ASN A 35 5.71 -17.62 -2.75
CA ASN A 35 5.06 -17.36 -4.04
C ASN A 35 3.77 -18.16 -4.22
N ASP A 36 3.77 -19.42 -3.77
CA ASP A 36 2.63 -20.31 -3.93
C ASP A 36 1.43 -19.82 -3.10
N ASP A 37 1.65 -19.41 -1.85
CA ASP A 37 0.58 -18.89 -0.98
C ASP A 37 0.03 -17.56 -1.51
N ILE A 38 0.88 -16.72 -2.10
CA ILE A 38 0.48 -15.47 -2.75
C ILE A 38 -0.41 -15.77 -3.96
N LEU A 39 0.02 -16.68 -4.84
CA LEU A 39 -0.71 -17.01 -6.08
C LEU A 39 -2.04 -17.71 -5.80
N GLN A 40 -2.15 -18.43 -4.69
CA GLN A 40 -3.40 -19.11 -4.29
C GLN A 40 -4.40 -18.18 -3.59
N ASN A 41 -3.98 -17.02 -3.10
CA ASN A 41 -4.87 -16.08 -2.41
C ASN A 41 -5.33 -14.93 -3.32
N SER A 42 -6.60 -14.96 -3.75
CA SER A 42 -7.21 -13.93 -4.61
C SER A 42 -7.35 -12.55 -3.96
N TYR A 43 -7.14 -12.43 -2.65
CA TYR A 43 -7.13 -11.14 -1.94
C TYR A 43 -5.75 -10.47 -1.99
N ILE A 44 -4.71 -11.15 -2.46
CA ILE A 44 -3.35 -10.62 -2.48
C ILE A 44 -2.94 -10.29 -3.91
N ILE A 45 -2.35 -9.10 -4.09
CA ILE A 45 -1.57 -8.74 -5.26
C ILE A 45 -0.15 -8.47 -4.78
N ALA A 46 0.83 -9.18 -5.32
CA ALA A 46 2.23 -8.97 -5.01
C ALA A 46 3.00 -8.45 -6.22
N ILE A 47 3.79 -7.40 -6.02
CA ILE A 47 4.67 -6.79 -7.00
C ILE A 47 6.11 -6.93 -6.51
N LYS A 48 6.97 -7.42 -7.41
CA LYS A 48 8.40 -7.63 -7.17
C LYS A 48 9.16 -6.79 -8.17
N THR A 49 9.85 -5.75 -7.71
CA THR A 49 10.72 -4.94 -8.55
C THR A 49 12.15 -5.47 -8.49
N LEU A 50 12.94 -5.25 -9.55
CA LEU A 50 14.36 -5.59 -9.54
C LEU A 50 15.14 -4.70 -8.57
N GLU A 51 14.75 -3.43 -8.53
CA GLU A 51 15.39 -2.37 -7.75
C GLU A 51 14.33 -1.60 -6.96
N GLY A 52 14.73 -1.08 -5.80
CA GLY A 52 13.88 -0.34 -4.88
C GLY A 52 14.20 -0.74 -3.44
N GLY A 53 13.26 -0.53 -2.51
CA GLY A 53 13.35 -1.18 -1.21
C GLY A 53 13.00 -0.28 -0.02
N HIS A 54 13.70 -0.53 1.08
CA HIS A 54 13.33 -0.17 2.45
C HIS A 54 12.83 1.27 2.67
N VAL A 55 13.38 2.24 1.93
CA VAL A 55 13.07 3.66 2.12
C VAL A 55 12.18 4.22 1.01
N SER A 56 12.39 3.85 -0.25
CA SER A 56 11.60 4.36 -1.38
C SER A 56 11.90 3.61 -2.68
N TYR A 57 10.98 3.69 -3.64
CA TYR A 57 11.14 3.22 -5.00
C TYR A 57 11.33 4.42 -5.94
N LEU A 58 12.45 5.13 -5.78
CA LEU A 58 12.72 6.36 -6.55
C LEU A 58 12.84 6.06 -8.05
N GLN A 59 12.41 7.03 -8.88
CA GLN A 59 12.48 6.90 -10.33
C GLN A 59 13.13 8.13 -10.96
N GLY A 60 13.73 7.96 -12.14
CA GLY A 60 14.27 9.07 -12.93
C GLY A 60 15.54 9.70 -12.37
N TRP A 61 16.02 10.73 -13.06
CA TRP A 61 17.33 11.35 -12.80
C TRP A 61 17.28 12.53 -11.83
N TRP A 62 16.08 12.97 -11.43
CA TRP A 62 15.88 14.19 -10.65
C TRP A 62 15.13 13.90 -9.36
N PRO A 63 15.56 14.42 -8.19
CA PRO A 63 15.03 14.04 -6.87
C PRO A 63 13.61 14.57 -6.58
N LYS A 64 12.91 15.12 -7.57
CA LYS A 64 11.51 15.59 -7.47
C LYS A 64 10.52 14.69 -8.20
N SER A 65 10.98 13.62 -8.83
CA SER A 65 10.10 12.61 -9.38
C SER A 65 9.28 11.94 -8.27
N PHE A 66 8.03 11.61 -8.58
CA PHE A 66 7.24 10.76 -7.70
C PHE A 66 7.89 9.38 -7.62
N SER A 67 7.94 8.81 -6.41
CA SER A 67 8.39 7.45 -6.24
C SER A 67 7.35 6.47 -6.79
N TYR A 68 7.81 5.34 -7.30
CA TYR A 68 6.98 4.30 -7.92
C TYR A 68 5.90 3.79 -6.97
N ASP A 69 6.23 3.61 -5.70
CA ASP A 69 5.32 3.14 -4.66
C ASP A 69 4.09 4.03 -4.52
N ASN A 70 4.24 5.35 -4.64
CA ASN A 70 3.11 6.29 -4.62
C ASN A 70 2.14 6.02 -5.78
N ILE A 71 2.67 5.81 -6.99
CA ILE A 71 1.87 5.54 -8.19
C ILE A 71 1.09 4.24 -8.00
N VAL A 72 1.79 3.17 -7.61
CA VAL A 72 1.21 1.84 -7.45
C VAL A 72 0.14 1.82 -6.35
N VAL A 73 0.39 2.45 -5.20
CA VAL A 73 -0.58 2.52 -4.10
C VAL A 73 -1.83 3.27 -4.52
N VAL A 74 -1.68 4.42 -5.21
CA VAL A 74 -2.81 5.19 -5.70
C VAL A 74 -3.62 4.41 -6.72
N ASP A 75 -2.99 3.74 -7.66
CA ASP A 75 -3.67 2.93 -8.68
C ASP A 75 -4.40 1.74 -8.06
N TYR A 76 -3.77 1.06 -7.10
CA TYR A 76 -4.39 -0.03 -6.35
C TYR A 76 -5.64 0.44 -5.60
N ILE A 77 -5.54 1.54 -4.84
CA ILE A 77 -6.69 2.09 -4.09
C ILE A 77 -7.80 2.51 -5.05
N LYS A 78 -7.49 3.21 -6.13
CA LYS A 78 -8.47 3.60 -7.16
C LYS A 78 -9.18 2.38 -7.75
N ALA A 79 -8.43 1.33 -8.09
CA ALA A 79 -8.99 0.10 -8.63
C ALA A 79 -9.93 -0.59 -7.61
N ARG A 80 -9.53 -0.65 -6.33
CA ARG A 80 -10.37 -1.22 -5.26
C ARG A 80 -11.64 -0.42 -5.01
N LEU A 81 -11.54 0.91 -4.93
CA LEU A 81 -12.71 1.79 -4.78
C LEU A 81 -13.67 1.63 -5.97
N LYS A 82 -13.14 1.55 -7.18
CA LYS A 82 -13.94 1.30 -8.39
C LYS A 82 -14.64 -0.06 -8.34
N GLN A 83 -13.94 -1.13 -7.93
CA GLN A 83 -14.53 -2.47 -7.76
C GLN A 83 -15.64 -2.49 -6.70
N MET A 84 -15.53 -1.66 -5.66
CA MET A 84 -16.54 -1.49 -4.63
C MET A 84 -17.70 -0.57 -5.05
N ASN A 85 -17.69 -0.07 -6.30
CA ASN A 85 -18.62 0.94 -6.79
C ASN A 85 -18.68 2.19 -5.89
N TYR A 86 -17.56 2.55 -5.27
CA TYR A 86 -17.46 3.67 -4.35
C TYR A 86 -17.76 4.98 -5.08
N GLN A 87 -18.68 5.77 -4.53
CA GLN A 87 -19.04 7.10 -5.03
C GLN A 87 -18.35 8.14 -4.15
N TRP A 88 -17.64 9.08 -4.78
CA TRP A 88 -16.83 10.09 -4.09
C TRP A 88 -17.62 11.16 -3.33
N GLU A 89 -18.95 11.09 -3.32
CA GLU A 89 -19.81 12.07 -2.67
C GLU A 89 -20.89 11.40 -1.80
N LYS A 90 -20.63 11.35 -0.50
CA LYS A 90 -21.68 11.70 0.47
C LYS A 90 -21.31 13.08 0.96
N GLU A 91 -22.25 14.02 0.89
CA GLU A 91 -22.09 15.36 1.47
C GLU A 91 -21.40 15.24 2.83
N ILE A 92 -20.27 15.93 2.99
CA ILE A 92 -19.66 16.11 4.30
C ILE A 92 -20.72 16.82 5.13
N ASP A 93 -21.28 16.15 6.14
CA ASP A 93 -22.20 16.80 7.07
C ASP A 93 -21.44 17.93 7.75
N LYS A 94 -21.72 19.16 7.32
CA LYS A 94 -21.08 20.38 7.82
C LYS A 94 -21.28 20.57 9.33
N ARG A 95 -22.18 19.79 9.96
CA ARG A 95 -22.37 19.74 11.41
C ARG A 95 -21.26 18.99 12.16
N LEU A 96 -20.42 18.20 11.48
CA LEU A 96 -19.31 17.43 12.08
C LEU A 96 -17.93 18.08 11.86
N THR A 97 -17.87 19.17 11.10
CA THR A 97 -16.64 19.98 10.94
C THR A 97 -16.50 20.95 12.11
N ILE A 98 -15.56 20.67 13.01
CA ILE A 98 -15.04 21.66 13.96
C ILE A 98 -14.01 22.50 13.20
N ASP A 99 -14.28 23.79 13.05
CA ASP A 99 -13.33 24.74 12.49
C ASP A 99 -12.20 24.98 13.51
N ILE A 100 -10.99 24.50 13.19
CA ILE A 100 -9.81 24.61 14.07
C ILE A 100 -9.16 26.00 14.02
N ASN A 101 -9.69 26.93 13.22
CA ASN A 101 -9.22 28.31 13.14
C ASN A 101 -10.08 29.28 13.96
N ILE A 102 -10.38 28.93 15.22
CA ILE A 102 -10.91 29.93 16.17
C ILE A 102 -9.75 30.89 16.51
N PRO A 103 -9.86 32.20 16.21
CA PRO A 103 -8.86 33.16 16.65
C PRO A 103 -8.79 33.14 18.17
N LYS A 104 -7.59 32.96 18.74
CA LYS A 104 -7.39 33.28 20.15
C LYS A 104 -7.50 34.80 20.30
N GLU A 105 -8.66 35.27 20.75
CA GLU A 105 -8.75 36.64 21.27
C GLU A 105 -7.83 36.74 22.49
N LEU A 106 -6.93 37.74 22.43
CA LEU A 106 -5.95 38.11 23.45
C LEU A 106 -6.63 38.86 24.62
#